data_AF-A0A1M4DWW2-F1
#
_entry.id   AF-A0A1M4DWW2-F1
#
_cell.length_a   1.000
_cell.length_b   1.000
_cell.length_c   1.000
_cell.angle_alpha   90.00
_cell.angle_beta   90.00
_cell.angle_gamma   90.00
#
_symmetry.space_group_name_H-M   'P 1'
#
loop_
_entity.id
_entity.type
_entity.pdbx_description
1 polymer ?
#
loop_
_entity_poly.entity_id
_entity_poly.type
_entity_poly.pdbx_seq_one_letter_code
_entity_poly.pdbx_strand_id
1 'polypeptide(L)'
;MGRVVTRTFVDPMYERTVQVIEVLVVDMRATGFLEALDLARTRLERLGWSEVGSTDVSVQMESSRWEGTTTTLDSVEELDALGARLEPTAGEALRADPKKWANYIVVSLSSVNESVHE
;
A
#
# COMPACT_ATOMS: atom_id res chain seq x y z
N MET A 1 -1.65 11.81 -12.83
CA MET A 1 -0.65 11.59 -11.75
C MET A 1 -1.42 11.36 -10.46
N GLY A 2 -1.18 10.23 -9.78
CA GLY A 2 -1.71 10.02 -8.44
C GLY A 2 -0.93 10.84 -7.41
N ARG A 3 -1.55 11.17 -6.28
CA ARG A 3 -0.92 11.98 -5.23
C ARG A 3 -0.84 11.16 -3.94
N VAL A 4 0.36 11.01 -3.38
CA VAL A 4 0.54 10.50 -2.02
C VAL A 4 -0.09 11.50 -1.06
N VAL A 5 -1.07 11.04 -0.30
CA VAL A 5 -1.81 11.85 0.67
C VAL A 5 -1.19 11.74 2.06
N THR A 6 -0.66 10.56 2.40
CA THR A 6 0.04 10.34 3.66
C THR A 6 0.95 9.11 3.55
N ARG A 7 1.97 9.09 4.41
CA ARG A 7 2.92 7.99 4.60
C ARG A 7 2.98 7.67 6.08
N THR A 8 2.94 6.40 6.44
CA THR A 8 3.13 5.94 7.82
C THR A 8 3.95 4.66 7.85
N PHE A 9 4.55 4.35 9.00
CA PHE A 9 5.39 3.17 9.17
C PHE A 9 4.82 2.29 10.27
N VAL A 10 4.83 0.99 10.03
CA VAL A 10 4.51 -0.02 11.02
C VAL A 10 5.69 -0.98 11.08
N ASP A 11 6.06 -1.38 12.29
CA ASP A 11 7.06 -2.43 12.53
C ASP A 11 6.34 -3.70 12.98
N PRO A 12 5.81 -4.51 12.05
CA PRO A 12 5.38 -5.85 12.36
C PRO A 12 6.59 -6.76 12.56
N MET A 13 6.70 -7.30 13.76
CA MET A 13 7.47 -8.51 13.97
C MET A 13 6.68 -9.70 13.43
N TYR A 14 7.21 -10.37 12.40
CA TYR A 14 6.73 -11.67 11.94
C TYR A 14 7.87 -12.68 12.05
N GLU A 15 7.67 -13.77 12.81
CA GLU A 15 8.66 -14.84 12.99
C GLU A 15 10.09 -14.38 13.37
N ARG A 16 10.21 -13.30 14.17
CA ARG A 16 11.48 -12.64 14.58
C ARG A 16 12.21 -11.86 13.48
N THR A 17 11.57 -11.65 12.34
CA THR A 17 12.07 -10.76 11.30
C THR A 17 11.37 -9.40 11.41
N VAL A 18 12.16 -8.32 11.39
CA VAL A 18 11.65 -6.95 11.29
C VAL A 18 11.22 -6.74 9.84
N GLN A 19 9.92 -6.71 9.61
CA GLN A 19 9.37 -6.32 8.33
C GLN A 19 9.07 -4.83 8.42
N VAL A 20 9.87 -3.99 7.76
CA VAL A 20 9.53 -2.57 7.70
C VAL A 20 8.35 -2.43 6.74
N ILE A 21 7.18 -2.10 7.28
CA ILE A 21 6.01 -1.79 6.47
C ILE A 21 5.90 -0.27 6.32
N GLU A 22 6.09 0.19 5.10
CA GLU A 22 5.72 1.56 4.72
C GLU A 22 4.33 1.53 4.08
N VAL A 23 3.40 2.29 4.66
CA VAL A 23 2.04 2.40 4.17
C VAL A 23 1.85 3.77 3.53
N LEU A 24 1.52 3.79 2.25
CA LEU A 24 1.20 4.99 1.48
C LEU A 24 -0.28 4.99 1.11
N VAL A 25 -0.96 6.11 1.30
CA VAL A 25 -2.32 6.28 0.75
C VAL A 25 -2.24 7.19 -0.46
N VAL A 26 -2.65 6.68 -1.63
CA VAL A 26 -2.48 7.36 -2.91
C VAL A 26 -3.84 7.68 -3.52
N ASP A 27 -4.11 8.95 -3.78
CA ASP A 27 -5.25 9.37 -4.61
C ASP A 27 -4.96 9.02 -6.07
N MET A 28 -5.72 8.08 -6.63
CA MET A 28 -5.55 7.64 -8.01
C MET A 28 -6.33 8.50 -9.01
N ARG A 29 -7.20 9.40 -8.53
CA ARG A 29 -8.16 10.19 -9.32
C ARG A 29 -9.06 9.31 -10.20
N ALA A 30 -9.40 8.14 -9.69
CA ALA A 30 -10.33 7.21 -10.31
C ALA A 30 -11.78 7.57 -9.97
N THR A 31 -12.72 6.87 -10.60
CA THR A 31 -14.16 6.96 -10.30
C THR A 31 -14.63 5.93 -9.28
N GLY A 32 -13.78 4.94 -8.95
CA GLY A 32 -14.03 3.94 -7.93
C GLY A 32 -12.85 3.00 -7.70
N PHE A 33 -13.01 2.10 -6.74
CA PHE A 33 -11.90 1.33 -6.18
C PHE A 33 -11.24 0.39 -7.18
N LEU A 34 -12.03 -0.38 -7.94
CA LEU A 34 -11.49 -1.31 -8.93
C LEU A 34 -10.68 -0.58 -10.03
N GLU A 35 -11.15 0.59 -10.45
CA GLU A 35 -10.40 1.42 -11.41
C GLU A 35 -9.13 1.99 -10.76
N ALA A 36 -9.20 2.44 -9.50
CA ALA A 36 -8.03 2.92 -8.75
C ALA A 36 -6.97 1.82 -8.61
N LEU A 37 -7.40 0.59 -8.31
CA LEU A 37 -6.57 -0.59 -8.13
C LEU A 37 -5.88 -0.99 -9.44
N ASP A 38 -6.63 -1.07 -10.54
CA ASP A 38 -6.09 -1.38 -11.85
C ASP A 38 -5.10 -0.31 -12.34
N LEU A 39 -5.40 0.97 -12.10
CA LEU A 39 -4.48 2.07 -12.40
C LEU A 39 -3.21 2.01 -11.56
N ALA A 40 -3.29 1.58 -10.30
CA ALA A 40 -2.15 1.47 -9.41
C ALA A 40 -1.25 0.31 -9.85
N ARG A 41 -1.85 -0.86 -10.08
CA ARG A 41 -1.18 -2.04 -10.64
C ARG A 41 -0.47 -1.71 -11.95
N THR A 42 -1.20 -1.20 -12.95
CA THR A 42 -0.64 -0.85 -14.27
C THR A 42 0.56 0.10 -14.16
N ARG A 43 0.54 1.03 -13.20
CA ARG A 43 1.67 1.95 -12.98
C ARG A 43 2.87 1.26 -12.37
N LEU A 44 2.65 0.39 -11.39
CA LEU A 44 3.72 -0.38 -10.76
C LEU A 44 4.34 -1.38 -11.74
N GLU A 45 3.54 -2.02 -12.58
CA GLU A 45 4.05 -2.89 -13.66
C GLU A 45 5.01 -2.15 -14.58
N ARG A 46 4.66 -0.93 -15.00
CA ARG A 46 5.56 -0.07 -15.81
C ARG A 46 6.84 0.34 -15.08
N LEU A 47 6.86 0.26 -13.75
CA LEU A 47 8.01 0.55 -12.92
C LEU A 47 8.81 -0.72 -12.54
N GLY A 48 8.48 -1.86 -13.15
CA GLY A 48 9.19 -3.11 -12.94
C GLY A 48 8.69 -3.92 -11.74
N TRP A 49 7.43 -3.75 -11.35
CA TRP A 49 6.79 -4.65 -10.41
C TRP A 49 6.05 -5.75 -11.16
N SER A 50 5.98 -6.95 -10.59
CA SER A 50 5.29 -8.10 -11.18
C SER A 50 4.22 -8.59 -10.22
N GLU A 51 3.00 -8.84 -10.71
CA GLU A 51 1.93 -9.43 -9.91
C GLU A 51 2.31 -10.86 -9.49
N VAL A 52 2.17 -11.18 -8.20
CA VAL A 52 2.44 -12.49 -7.61
C VAL A 52 1.20 -13.12 -6.97
N GLY A 53 0.16 -12.31 -6.75
CA GLY A 53 -1.13 -12.78 -6.25
C GLY A 53 -2.18 -11.67 -6.33
N SER A 54 -3.44 -12.04 -6.49
CA SER A 54 -4.55 -11.08 -6.55
C SER A 54 -5.83 -11.69 -5.99
N THR A 55 -6.68 -10.86 -5.41
CA THR A 55 -8.08 -11.14 -5.08
C THR A 55 -8.97 -10.06 -5.71
N ASP A 56 -10.28 -10.15 -5.53
CA ASP A 56 -11.22 -9.12 -5.99
C ASP A 56 -10.98 -7.73 -5.35
N VAL A 57 -10.26 -7.69 -4.22
CA VAL A 57 -10.07 -6.48 -3.42
C VAL A 57 -8.61 -6.14 -3.11
N SER A 58 -7.66 -6.92 -3.63
CA SER A 58 -6.24 -6.77 -3.28
C SER A 58 -5.33 -7.27 -4.40
N VAL A 59 -4.20 -6.62 -4.61
CA VAL A 59 -3.15 -7.08 -5.54
C VAL A 59 -1.81 -7.07 -4.83
N GLN A 60 -1.13 -8.21 -4.82
CA GLN A 60 0.22 -8.37 -4.32
C GLN A 60 1.21 -8.40 -5.49
N MET A 61 2.28 -7.63 -5.36
CA MET A 61 3.32 -7.52 -6.38
C MET A 61 4.72 -7.59 -5.77
N GLU A 62 5.69 -8.09 -6.54
CA GLU A 62 7.11 -8.09 -6.19
C GLU A 62 7.90 -7.10 -7.04
N SER A 63 9.00 -6.55 -6.51
CA SER A 63 9.87 -5.66 -7.27
C SER A 63 10.95 -6.44 -7.99
N SER A 64 11.10 -6.23 -9.31
CA SER A 64 12.26 -6.72 -10.05
C SER A 64 13.56 -5.96 -9.74
N ARG A 65 13.46 -4.80 -9.07
CA ARG A 65 14.60 -3.92 -8.77
C ARG A 65 15.14 -4.12 -7.35
N TRP A 66 14.27 -4.47 -6.41
CA TRP A 66 14.60 -4.64 -5.01
C TRP A 66 14.24 -6.05 -4.57
N GLU A 67 15.26 -6.91 -4.45
CA GLU A 67 15.10 -8.30 -4.02
C GLU A 67 14.41 -8.38 -2.65
N GLY A 68 13.53 -9.38 -2.48
CA GLY A 68 12.76 -9.58 -1.24
C GLY A 68 11.76 -8.47 -0.91
N THR A 69 11.51 -7.54 -1.84
CA THR A 69 10.59 -6.41 -1.64
C THR A 69 9.28 -6.68 -2.35
N THR A 70 8.20 -6.64 -1.57
CA THR A 70 6.83 -6.84 -2.04
C THR A 70 5.98 -5.63 -1.70
N THR A 71 4.91 -5.42 -2.45
CA THR A 71 3.89 -4.43 -2.13
C THR A 71 2.52 -5.05 -2.28
N THR A 72 1.61 -4.67 -1.39
CA THR A 72 0.19 -4.98 -1.55
C THR A 72 -0.58 -3.69 -1.82
N LEU A 73 -1.54 -3.78 -2.73
CA LEU A 73 -2.46 -2.70 -3.13
C LEU A 73 -3.84 -3.03 -2.59
N ASP A 74 -4.32 -2.24 -1.66
CA ASP A 74 -5.56 -2.50 -0.91
C ASP A 74 -6.44 -1.26 -0.80
N SER A 75 -7.64 -1.45 -0.24
CA SER A 75 -8.54 -0.35 0.09
C SER A 75 -8.12 0.37 1.38
N VAL A 76 -8.64 1.57 1.58
CA VAL A 76 -8.43 2.37 2.81
C VAL A 76 -8.95 1.68 4.06
N GLU A 77 -9.88 0.73 3.93
CA GLU A 77 -10.45 -0.03 5.06
C GLU A 77 -9.40 -0.93 5.73
N GLU A 78 -8.35 -1.33 5.01
CA GLU A 78 -7.27 -2.19 5.52
C GLU A 78 -6.26 -1.45 6.41
N LEU A 79 -6.32 -0.11 6.49
CA LEU A 79 -5.39 0.67 7.31
C LEU A 79 -5.46 0.31 8.80
N ASP A 80 -6.66 0.08 9.32
CA ASP A 80 -6.86 -0.28 10.72
C ASP A 80 -6.31 -1.68 11.01
N ALA A 81 -6.49 -2.63 10.08
CA ALA A 81 -5.95 -3.99 10.17
C ALA A 81 -4.41 -3.98 10.16
N LEU A 82 -3.80 -3.07 9.41
CA LEU A 82 -2.36 -2.85 9.38
C LEU A 82 -1.82 -2.10 10.62
N GLY A 83 -2.69 -1.63 11.52
CA GLY A 83 -2.29 -0.78 12.65
C GLY A 83 -1.74 0.60 12.22
N ALA A 84 -1.99 0.97 10.96
CA ALA A 84 -1.46 2.17 10.33
C ALA A 84 -2.28 3.39 10.75
N ARG A 85 -1.69 4.30 11.53
CA ARG A 85 -2.33 5.57 11.86
C ARG A 85 -2.01 6.61 10.79
N LEU A 86 -3.05 7.10 10.14
CA LEU A 86 -2.97 8.25 9.24
C LEU A 86 -2.62 9.50 10.06
N GLU A 87 -1.89 10.43 9.43
CA GLU A 87 -1.72 11.74 10.02
C GLU A 87 -3.08 12.41 10.26
N PRO A 88 -3.28 13.17 11.35
CA PRO A 88 -4.57 13.73 11.72
C PRO A 88 -5.26 14.47 10.57
N THR A 89 -4.51 15.31 9.85
CA THR A 89 -5.00 16.10 8.72
C THR A 89 -5.48 15.23 7.55
N ALA A 90 -4.77 14.13 7.26
CA ALA A 90 -5.16 13.19 6.22
C ALA A 90 -6.38 12.37 6.66
N GLY A 91 -6.40 11.91 7.91
CA GLY A 91 -7.53 11.20 8.51
C GLY A 91 -8.80 12.05 8.55
N GLU A 92 -8.71 13.34 8.88
CA GLU A 92 -9.84 14.28 8.86
C GLU A 92 -10.34 14.53 7.43
N ALA A 93 -9.42 14.78 6.48
CA ALA A 93 -9.78 14.98 5.07
C ALA A 93 -10.47 13.76 4.45
N LEU A 94 -10.01 12.56 4.82
CA LEU A 94 -10.63 11.30 4.38
C LEU A 94 -11.97 11.07 5.07
N ARG A 95 -12.09 11.32 6.39
CA ARG A 95 -13.37 11.17 7.13
C ARG A 95 -14.44 12.15 6.67
N ALA A 96 -14.06 13.34 6.20
CA ALA A 96 -14.99 14.35 5.71
C ALA A 96 -15.71 13.95 4.41
N ASP A 97 -15.15 13.01 3.64
CA ASP A 97 -15.76 12.53 2.39
C ASP A 97 -15.51 11.02 2.18
N PRO A 98 -16.31 10.16 2.84
CA PRO A 98 -16.15 8.71 2.77
C PRO A 98 -16.30 8.16 1.35
N LYS A 99 -17.08 8.82 0.48
CA LYS A 99 -17.25 8.39 -0.92
C LYS A 99 -15.95 8.51 -1.72
N LYS A 100 -15.04 9.40 -1.31
CA LYS A 100 -13.72 9.48 -1.92
C LYS A 100 -12.81 8.31 -1.54
N TRP A 101 -13.12 7.52 -0.52
CA TRP A 101 -12.30 6.36 -0.11
C TRP A 101 -12.10 5.37 -1.26
N ALA A 102 -13.11 5.24 -2.12
CA ALA A 102 -13.05 4.42 -3.32
C ALA A 102 -12.00 4.89 -4.34
N ASN A 103 -11.46 6.11 -4.23
CA ASN A 103 -10.46 6.63 -5.18
C ASN A 103 -9.03 6.48 -4.65
N TYR A 104 -8.87 6.05 -3.40
CA TYR A 104 -7.59 5.89 -2.76
C TYR A 104 -7.17 4.42 -2.74
N ILE A 105 -5.89 4.20 -2.98
CA ILE A 105 -5.25 2.89 -2.81
C ILE A 105 -4.26 3.00 -1.66
N VAL A 106 -4.34 2.03 -0.76
CA VAL A 106 -3.33 1.76 0.25
C VAL A 106 -2.27 0.92 -0.41
N VAL A 107 -1.03 1.41 -0.39
CA VAL A 107 0.14 0.69 -0.88
C VAL A 107 0.95 0.34 0.36
N SER A 108 0.97 -0.94 0.72
CA SER A 108 1.76 -1.46 1.83
C SER A 108 3.03 -2.10 1.27
N LEU A 109 4.14 -1.38 1.40
CA LEU A 109 5.46 -1.83 0.98
C LEU A 109 6.09 -2.62 2.12
N SER A 110 6.50 -3.85 1.84
CA SER A 110 7.16 -4.73 2.78
C SER A 110 8.52 -5.14 2.24
N SER A 111 9.56 -4.98 3.06
CA SER A 111 10.89 -5.50 2.77
C SER A 111 11.35 -6.37 3.94
N VAL A 112 11.79 -7.57 3.62
CA VAL A 112 12.41 -8.49 4.58
C VAL A 112 13.88 -8.10 4.68
N ASN A 113 14.26 -7.41 5.75
CA ASN A 113 15.66 -7.15 6.02
C ASN A 113 16.19 -8.35 6.80
N GLU A 114 16.92 -9.25 6.14
CA GLU A 114 17.68 -10.29 6.85
C GLU A 114 18.72 -9.57 7.72
N SER A 115 18.39 -9.40 9.00
CA SER A 115 19.37 -8.98 9.99
C SER A 115 20.31 -10.17 10.17
N VAL A 116 21.37 -10.19 9.36
CA VAL A 116 22.51 -11.08 9.55
C VAL A 116 23.11 -10.76 10.91
N HIS A 117 22.78 -11.57 11.92
CA HIS A 117 23.58 -11.69 13.12
C HIS A 117 24.50 -12.89 12.93
N GLU A 118 25.72 -12.60 12.47
CA GLU A 118 26.91 -13.41 12.74
C GLU A 118 27.26 -13.38 14.23
#